data_AF-A0A6B3GIJ0-F1
#
_entry.id   AF-A0A6B3GIJ0-F1
#
_cell.length_a   1.000
_cell.length_b   1.000
_cell.length_c   1.000
_cell.angle_alpha   90.00
_cell.angle_beta   90.00
_cell.angle_gamma   90.00
#
_symmetry.space_group_name_H-M   'P 1'
#
loop_
_entity.id
_entity.type
_entity.pdbx_description
1 polymer ?
#
loop_
_entity_poly.entity_id
_entity_poly.type
_entity_poly.pdbx_seq_one_letter_code
_entity_poly.pdbx_strand_id
1 'polypeptide(L)'
;YHAPDEITGISQEIMADLLTAWTAFEPDAPASPFAAHLADHRDWAGDHPAPPGVLRRALAFWTRLHGVLSLELAGHFTGMGFDPALLFQAELDGLVGREG
;
A
#
# COMPACT_ATOMS: atom_id res chain seq x y z
N TYR A 1 -10.87 -5.95 17.16
CA TYR A 1 -9.97 -4.85 17.56
C TYR A 1 -10.34 -3.65 16.72
N HIS A 2 -10.74 -2.53 17.33
CA HIS A 2 -11.02 -1.27 16.62
C HIS A 2 -9.83 -0.36 16.89
N ALA A 3 -9.20 0.17 15.84
CA ALA A 3 -8.17 1.18 16.03
C ALA A 3 -8.82 2.46 16.60
N PRO A 4 -8.17 3.21 17.49
CA PRO A 4 -8.64 4.53 17.91
C PRO A 4 -9.00 5.41 16.71
N ASP A 5 -10.08 6.19 16.81
CA ASP A 5 -10.64 6.96 15.67
C ASP A 5 -9.62 7.92 15.02
N GLU A 6 -8.71 8.47 15.82
CA GLU A 6 -7.60 9.30 15.36
C GLU A 6 -6.64 8.54 14.42
N ILE A 7 -6.33 7.28 14.73
CA ILE A 7 -5.48 6.42 13.90
C ILE A 7 -6.19 6.08 12.59
N THR A 8 -7.50 5.87 12.64
CA THR A 8 -8.33 5.64 11.44
C THR A 8 -8.35 6.88 10.55
N GLY A 9 -8.49 8.08 11.12
CA GLY A 9 -8.47 9.35 10.37
C GLY A 9 -7.12 9.60 9.67
N ILE A 10 -6.01 9.47 10.39
CA ILE A 10 -4.67 9.61 9.82
C ILE A 10 -4.42 8.57 8.71
N SER A 11 -4.89 7.33 8.89
CA SER A 11 -4.75 6.28 7.88
C SER A 11 -5.55 6.62 6.61
N GLN A 12 -6.75 7.19 6.76
CA GLN A 12 -7.57 7.63 5.63
C GLN A 12 -6.92 8.79 4.86
N GLU A 13 -6.34 9.76 5.56
CA GLU A 13 -5.61 10.89 4.95
C GLU A 13 -4.40 10.40 4.14
N ILE A 14 -3.54 9.56 4.73
CA ILE A 14 -2.37 9.03 4.03
C ILE A 14 -2.79 8.18 2.82
N MET A 15 -3.87 7.39 2.95
CA MET A 15 -4.40 6.63 1.83
C MET A 15 -4.94 7.53 0.72
N ALA A 16 -5.62 8.64 1.04
CA ALA A 16 -6.08 9.60 0.04
C ALA A 16 -4.91 10.25 -0.73
N ASP A 17 -3.83 10.60 -0.04
CA ASP A 17 -2.61 11.13 -0.67
C ASP A 17 -1.94 10.10 -1.58
N LEU A 18 -1.84 8.84 -1.12
CA LEU A 18 -1.34 7.74 -1.94
C LEU A 18 -2.18 7.53 -3.20
N LEU A 19 -3.51 7.53 -3.06
CA LEU A 19 -4.43 7.39 -4.20
C LEU A 19 -4.27 8.54 -5.20
N THR A 20 -4.10 9.78 -4.72
CA THR A 20 -3.83 10.95 -5.56
C THR A 20 -2.52 10.77 -6.34
N ALA A 21 -1.44 10.41 -5.65
CA ALA A 21 -0.12 10.20 -6.26
C ALA A 21 -0.15 9.08 -7.31
N TRP A 22 -0.78 7.95 -7.01
CA TRP A 22 -0.89 6.82 -7.94
C TRP A 22 -1.79 7.11 -9.14
N THR A 23 -2.83 7.94 -8.98
CA THR A 23 -3.69 8.36 -10.10
C THR A 23 -2.92 9.25 -11.08
N ALA A 24 -2.07 10.15 -10.57
CA ALA A 24 -1.21 11.00 -11.39
C ALA A 24 -0.11 10.22 -12.14
N PHE A 25 0.23 9.01 -11.67
CA PHE A 25 1.26 8.16 -12.27
C PHE A 25 0.74 7.30 -13.44
N GLU A 26 -0.51 7.47 -13.87
CA GLU A 26 -1.18 6.73 -14.96
C GLU A 26 -0.91 5.21 -14.95
N PRO A 27 -1.52 4.46 -14.01
CA PRO A 27 -1.26 3.05 -13.91
C PRO A 27 -2.09 2.28 -14.94
N ASP A 28 -1.42 1.82 -15.99
CA ASP A 28 -1.92 0.70 -16.79
C ASP A 28 -1.74 -0.59 -15.98
N ALA A 29 -2.57 -0.73 -14.93
CA ALA A 29 -2.56 -1.91 -14.07
C ALA A 29 -3.49 -2.97 -14.67
N PRO A 30 -2.99 -4.19 -14.97
CA PRO A 30 -3.82 -5.23 -15.55
C PRO A 30 -4.99 -5.58 -14.63
N ALA A 31 -6.15 -5.84 -15.24
CA ALA A 31 -7.34 -6.25 -14.52
C ALA A 31 -7.06 -7.54 -13.73
N SER A 32 -7.28 -7.49 -12.42
CA SER A 32 -7.19 -8.66 -11.54
C SER A 32 -8.53 -8.90 -10.86
N PRO A 33 -8.83 -10.15 -10.42
CA PRO A 33 -10.05 -10.44 -9.67
C PRO A 33 -10.21 -9.55 -8.43
N PHE A 34 -9.11 -9.20 -7.77
CA PHE A 34 -9.14 -8.29 -6.62
C PHE A 34 -9.39 -6.84 -7.02
N ALA A 35 -8.84 -6.36 -8.14
CA ALA A 35 -9.19 -5.03 -8.66
C ALA A 35 -10.68 -4.95 -9.02
N ALA A 36 -11.26 -6.00 -9.62
CA ALA A 36 -12.70 -6.05 -9.89
C ALA A 36 -13.52 -6.00 -8.59
N HIS A 37 -13.12 -6.76 -7.56
CA HIS A 37 -13.77 -6.72 -6.25
C HIS A 37 -13.76 -5.31 -5.62
N LEU A 38 -12.66 -4.57 -5.76
CA LEU A 38 -12.55 -3.20 -5.25
C LEU A 38 -13.47 -2.20 -5.97
N ALA A 39 -13.99 -2.50 -7.16
CA ALA A 39 -14.98 -1.63 -7.80
C ALA A 39 -16.25 -1.51 -6.93
N ASP A 40 -16.63 -2.60 -6.27
CA ASP A 40 -17.83 -2.69 -5.43
C ASP A 40 -17.53 -2.49 -3.92
N HIS A 41 -16.26 -2.50 -3.51
CA HIS A 41 -15.82 -2.47 -2.11
C HIS A 41 -14.81 -1.35 -1.83
N ARG A 42 -15.21 -0.11 -2.16
CA ARG A 42 -14.35 1.08 -2.10
C ARG A 42 -14.77 2.14 -1.07
N ASP A 43 -15.69 1.83 -0.16
CA ASP A 43 -16.21 2.81 0.83
C ASP A 43 -15.11 3.49 1.64
N TRP A 44 -14.01 2.78 1.91
CA TRP A 44 -12.83 3.30 2.60
C TRP A 44 -12.07 4.39 1.82
N ALA A 45 -12.26 4.48 0.50
CA ALA A 45 -11.66 5.50 -0.35
C ALA A 45 -12.53 6.77 -0.46
N GLY A 46 -13.70 6.80 0.19
CA GLY A 46 -14.64 7.92 0.13
C GLY A 46 -15.01 8.31 -1.30
N ASP A 47 -15.11 9.61 -1.56
CA ASP A 47 -15.47 10.17 -2.87
C ASP A 47 -14.28 10.22 -3.86
N HIS A 48 -13.12 9.66 -3.52
CA HIS A 48 -11.93 9.75 -4.37
C HIS A 48 -12.16 9.04 -5.72
N PRO A 49 -11.91 9.66 -6.88
CA PRO A 49 -12.29 9.12 -8.21
C PRO A 49 -11.35 8.02 -8.75
N ALA A 50 -10.50 7.44 -7.90
CA ALA A 50 -9.46 6.50 -8.34
C ALA A 50 -10.07 5.24 -8.99
N PRO A 51 -9.53 4.76 -10.12
CA PRO A 51 -9.95 3.50 -10.71
C PRO A 51 -9.51 2.30 -9.85
N PRO A 52 -10.16 1.13 -9.96
CA PRO A 52 -9.86 -0.01 -9.08
C PRO A 52 -8.42 -0.54 -9.18
N GLY A 53 -7.75 -0.36 -10.33
CA GLY A 53 -6.32 -0.65 -10.48
C GLY A 53 -5.42 0.21 -9.58
N VAL A 54 -5.76 1.49 -9.40
CA VAL A 54 -5.09 2.41 -8.46
C VAL A 54 -5.35 1.98 -7.02
N LEU A 55 -6.60 1.66 -6.68
CA LEU A 55 -6.96 1.18 -5.33
C LEU A 55 -6.13 -0.06 -4.96
N ARG A 56 -6.03 -1.03 -5.88
CA ARG A 56 -5.21 -2.22 -5.70
C ARG A 56 -3.74 -1.87 -5.45
N ARG A 57 -3.17 -0.95 -6.23
CA ARG A 57 -1.76 -0.56 -6.11
C ARG A 57 -1.48 0.15 -4.78
N ALA A 58 -2.37 1.04 -4.36
CA ALA A 58 -2.28 1.70 -3.05
C ALA A 58 -2.35 0.69 -1.90
N LEU A 59 -3.27 -0.28 -1.95
CA LEU A 59 -3.33 -1.35 -0.94
C LEU A 59 -2.08 -2.22 -0.93
N ALA A 60 -1.56 -2.60 -2.11
CA ALA A 60 -0.32 -3.37 -2.20
C ALA A 60 0.87 -2.59 -1.62
N PHE A 61 0.97 -1.29 -1.93
CA PHE A 61 1.99 -0.42 -1.37
C PHE A 61 1.91 -0.34 0.15
N TRP A 62 0.73 -0.03 0.68
CA TRP A 62 0.47 0.08 2.11
C TRP A 62 0.84 -1.20 2.85
N THR A 63 0.28 -2.33 2.43
CA THR A 63 0.43 -3.62 3.11
C THR A 63 1.87 -4.14 3.09
N ARG A 64 2.59 -4.00 1.97
CA ARG A 64 3.98 -4.47 1.88
C ARG A 64 4.93 -3.63 2.73
N LEU A 65 4.88 -2.31 2.62
CA LEU A 65 5.79 -1.46 3.40
C LEU A 65 5.51 -1.52 4.90
N HIS A 66 4.24 -1.46 5.31
CA HIS A 66 3.90 -1.66 6.72
C HIS A 66 4.25 -3.08 7.20
N GLY A 67 4.18 -4.10 6.34
CA GLY A 67 4.60 -5.45 6.65
C GLY A 67 6.08 -5.54 7.01
N VAL A 68 6.96 -4.97 6.18
CA VAL A 68 8.40 -4.92 6.45
C VAL A 68 8.68 -4.20 7.77
N LEU A 69 8.12 -3.00 7.95
CA LEU A 69 8.32 -2.19 9.16
C LEU A 69 7.80 -2.90 10.42
N SER A 70 6.64 -3.54 10.34
CA SER A 70 6.05 -4.25 11.50
C SER A 70 6.90 -5.45 11.90
N LEU A 71 7.40 -6.22 10.92
CA LEU A 71 8.27 -7.37 11.17
C LEU A 71 9.61 -6.94 11.78
N GLU A 72 10.18 -5.85 11.27
CA GLU A 72 11.41 -5.26 11.81
C GLU A 72 11.23 -4.80 13.25
N LEU A 73 10.21 -3.96 13.51
CA LEU A 73 9.92 -3.42 14.84
C LEU A 73 9.59 -4.51 15.86
N ALA A 74 8.93 -5.58 15.43
CA ALA A 74 8.64 -6.73 16.28
C ALA A 74 9.82 -7.70 16.43
N GLY A 75 10.99 -7.37 15.87
CA GLY A 75 12.22 -8.16 16.00
C GLY A 75 12.24 -9.46 15.21
N HIS A 76 11.32 -9.66 14.26
CA HIS A 76 11.22 -10.92 13.49
C HIS A 76 12.43 -11.14 12.58
N PHE A 77 13.15 -10.09 12.20
CA PHE A 77 14.38 -10.20 11.40
C PHE A 77 15.63 -10.52 12.23
N THR A 78 15.50 -10.57 13.57
CA THR A 78 16.63 -10.89 14.45
C THR A 78 17.18 -12.28 14.14
N GLY A 79 18.47 -12.35 13.83
CA GLY A 79 19.15 -13.62 13.53
C GLY A 79 19.01 -14.09 12.08
N MET A 80 18.32 -13.35 11.19
CA MET A 80 18.21 -13.70 9.78
C MET A 80 19.41 -13.25 8.92
N GLY A 81 20.24 -12.32 9.42
CA GLY A 81 21.55 -11.99 8.82
C GLY A 81 21.52 -11.13 7.55
N PHE A 82 20.37 -10.59 7.16
CA PHE A 82 20.25 -9.58 6.10
C PHE A 82 19.97 -8.19 6.68
N ASP A 83 20.13 -7.15 5.86
CA ASP A 83 19.80 -5.76 6.22
C ASP A 83 18.31 -5.46 5.91
N PRO A 84 17.45 -5.22 6.92
CA PRO A 84 16.05 -4.88 6.71
C PRO A 84 15.83 -3.61 5.88
N ALA A 85 16.76 -2.66 5.91
CA ALA A 85 16.66 -1.45 5.11
C ALA A 85 16.76 -1.76 3.61
N LEU A 86 17.63 -2.72 3.22
CA LEU A 86 17.74 -3.18 1.84
C LEU A 86 16.47 -3.91 1.38
N LEU A 87 15.85 -4.70 2.25
CA LEU A 87 14.55 -5.33 1.96
C LEU A 87 13.46 -4.27 1.75
N PHE A 88 13.40 -3.25 2.60
CA PHE A 88 12.45 -2.15 2.46
C PHE A 88 12.62 -1.41 1.13
N GLN A 89 13.86 -1.09 0.75
CA GLN A 89 14.14 -0.42 -0.53
C GLN A 89 13.76 -1.30 -1.73
N ALA A 90 14.08 -2.59 -1.70
CA ALA A 90 13.72 -3.51 -2.77
C ALA A 90 12.19 -3.61 -2.95
N GLU A 91 11.43 -3.73 -1.86
CA GLU A 91 9.96 -3.75 -1.92
C GLU A 91 9.40 -2.44 -2.48
N LEU A 92 9.96 -1.29 -2.05
CA LEU A 92 9.57 0.01 -2.55
C LEU A 92 9.78 0.11 -4.07
N ASP A 93 10.98 -0.23 -4.55
CA ASP A 93 11.34 -0.16 -5.97
C ASP A 93 10.45 -1.06 -6.85
N GLY A 94 10.18 -2.29 -6.42
CA GLY A 94 9.25 -3.19 -7.11
C GLY A 94 7.81 -2.70 -7.16
N LEU A 95 7.37 -1.97 -6.12
CA LEU A 95 6.02 -1.38 -6.09
C LEU A 95 5.88 -0.18 -7.02
N VAL A 96 6.91 0.66 -7.12
CA VAL A 96 6.92 1.84 -8.01
C VAL A 96 7.29 1.50 -9.45
N GLY A 97 7.70 0.27 -9.73
CA GLY A 97 8.10 -0.15 -11.08
C GLY A 97 9.46 0.45 -11.49
N ARG A 98 10.35 0.66 -10.52
CA ARG A 98 11.74 1.12 -10.74
C ARG A 98 12.71 -0.05 -10.87
N GLU A 99 12.22 -1.28 -10.89
CA GLU A 99 12.99 -2.46 -11.24
C GLU A 99 13.28 -2.44 -12.74
N GLY A 100 14.57 -2.44 -13.10
CA GLY A 100 15.06 -2.40 -14.47
C GLY A 100 14.79 -3.67 -15.27
#